data_AF-A0AAN8FUZ0-F1
#
_entry.id   AF-A0AAN8FUZ0-F1
#
_cell.length_a   1.000
_cell.length_b   1.000
_cell.length_c   1.000
_cell.angle_alpha   90.00
_cell.angle_beta   90.00
_cell.angle_gamma   90.00
#
_symmetry.space_group_name_H-M   'P 1'
#
loop_
_entity.id
_entity.type
_entity.pdbx_description
1 polymer ?
#
loop_
_entity_poly.entity_id
_entity_poly.type
_entity_poly.pdbx_seq_one_letter_code
_entity_poly.pdbx_strand_id
1 'polypeptide(L)'
;MVPYLTPAPVRKKAPPFQEAELRRLIAMYSASYSRYHAKLQPGVKWASSDKNRLLEKWSQYLTSMGVAPRTKAQIEEKLRNEVKRIHRFFKAE
;
A
#
# COMPACT_ATOMS: atom_id res chain seq x y z
N MET A 1 16.58 44.59 -4.30
CA MET A 1 16.59 43.16 -4.69
C MET A 1 15.49 42.46 -3.90
N VAL A 2 14.42 42.02 -4.55
CA VAL A 2 13.31 41.30 -3.92
C VAL A 2 13.62 39.80 -4.00
N PRO A 3 13.67 39.05 -2.89
CA PRO A 3 13.93 37.62 -2.94
C PRO A 3 12.73 36.91 -3.60
N TYR A 4 12.98 36.19 -4.69
CA TYR A 4 11.99 35.32 -5.32
C TYR A 4 11.58 34.22 -4.32
N LEU A 5 10.37 34.32 -3.78
CA LEU A 5 9.72 33.22 -3.10
C LEU A 5 9.41 32.15 -4.16
N THR A 6 10.23 31.11 -4.24
CA THR A 6 9.89 29.90 -5.00
C THR A 6 8.53 29.38 -4.52
N PRO A 7 7.52 29.25 -5.40
CA PRO A 7 6.24 28.69 -4.98
C PRO A 7 6.47 27.27 -4.47
N ALA A 8 5.87 26.94 -3.32
CA ALA A 8 5.96 25.61 -2.75
C ALA A 8 5.58 24.56 -3.80
N PRO A 9 6.30 23.42 -3.88
CA PRO A 9 6.03 22.40 -4.89
C PRO A 9 4.59 21.94 -4.77
N VAL A 10 3.83 22.12 -5.86
CA VAL A 10 2.45 21.63 -5.98
C VAL A 10 2.48 20.14 -5.72
N ARG A 11 1.86 19.69 -4.61
CA ARG A 11 1.78 18.27 -4.25
C ARG A 11 0.96 17.55 -5.31
N LYS A 12 1.62 17.06 -6.35
CA LYS A 12 1.00 16.21 -7.38
C LYS A 12 0.44 14.98 -6.66
N LYS A 13 -0.88 14.80 -6.70
CA LYS A 13 -1.52 13.59 -6.19
C LYS A 13 -0.90 12.40 -6.93
N ALA A 14 -0.54 11.37 -6.18
CA ALA A 14 -0.05 10.14 -6.80
C ALA A 14 -1.13 9.64 -7.79
N PRO A 15 -0.72 9.18 -8.99
CA PRO A 15 -1.66 8.59 -9.94
C PRO A 15 -2.50 7.50 -9.25
N PRO A 16 -3.78 7.33 -9.62
CA PRO A 16 -4.59 6.24 -9.08
C PRO A 16 -3.93 4.88 -9.40
N PHE A 17 -4.21 3.87 -8.59
CA PHE A 17 -3.80 2.50 -8.90
C PHE A 17 -4.52 2.04 -10.16
N GLN A 18 -3.77 1.58 -11.15
CA GLN A 18 -4.35 0.99 -12.36
C GLN A 18 -4.97 -0.37 -12.07
N GLU A 19 -5.89 -0.79 -12.91
CA GLU A 19 -6.60 -2.07 -12.73
C GLU A 19 -5.64 -3.27 -12.72
N ALA A 20 -4.62 -3.27 -13.57
CA ALA A 20 -3.59 -4.31 -13.59
C ALA A 20 -2.78 -4.36 -12.27
N GLU A 21 -2.39 -3.19 -11.73
CA GLU A 21 -1.74 -3.08 -10.42
C GLU A 21 -2.63 -3.64 -9.32
N LEU A 22 -3.92 -3.29 -9.34
CA LEU A 22 -4.90 -3.73 -8.34
C LEU A 22 -5.12 -5.25 -8.39
N ARG A 23 -5.37 -5.82 -9.57
CA ARG A 23 -5.56 -7.27 -9.72
C ARG A 23 -4.36 -8.02 -9.16
N ARG A 24 -3.15 -7.55 -9.47
CA ARG A 24 -1.92 -8.19 -8.99
C ARG A 24 -1.71 -8.00 -7.48
N LEU A 25 -2.01 -6.81 -6.96
CA LEU A 25 -1.94 -6.51 -5.53
C LEU A 25 -2.91 -7.40 -4.73
N ILE A 26 -4.15 -7.54 -5.18
CA ILE A 26 -5.16 -8.40 -4.53
C ILE A 26 -4.74 -9.87 -4.60
N ALA A 27 -4.21 -10.34 -5.72
CA ALA A 27 -3.71 -11.71 -5.84
C ALA A 27 -2.56 -11.98 -4.85
N MET A 28 -1.58 -11.08 -4.76
CA MET A 28 -0.47 -11.20 -3.80
C MET A 28 -0.94 -11.14 -2.34
N TYR A 29 -1.90 -10.26 -2.05
CA TYR A 29 -2.50 -10.13 -0.73
C TYR A 29 -3.26 -11.40 -0.32
N SER A 30 -4.11 -11.93 -1.20
CA SER A 30 -4.85 -13.17 -0.97
C SER A 30 -3.91 -14.35 -0.69
N ALA A 31 -2.89 -14.53 -1.53
CA ALA A 31 -1.90 -15.60 -1.36
C ALA A 31 -1.09 -15.50 -0.07
N SER A 32 -0.94 -14.29 0.49
CA SER A 32 -0.16 -14.04 1.71
C SER A 32 -1.02 -13.61 2.90
N TYR A 33 -2.34 -13.83 2.86
CA TYR A 33 -3.28 -13.26 3.82
C TYR A 33 -2.91 -13.60 5.28
N SER A 34 -2.70 -14.89 5.56
CA SER A 34 -2.32 -15.36 6.91
C SER A 34 -1.05 -14.68 7.41
N ARG A 35 -0.02 -14.57 6.55
CA ARG A 35 1.25 -13.93 6.88
C ARG A 35 1.15 -12.41 7.03
N TYR A 36 0.28 -11.77 6.26
CA TYR A 36 0.01 -10.34 6.34
C TYR A 36 -0.69 -9.95 7.65
N HIS A 37 -1.58 -10.82 8.15
CA HIS A 37 -2.33 -10.64 9.41
C HIS A 37 -1.74 -11.39 10.60
N ALA A 38 -0.58 -12.02 10.43
CA ALA A 38 0.10 -12.74 11.50
C ALA A 38 0.41 -11.76 12.64
N LYS A 39 -0.01 -12.11 13.85
CA LYS A 39 0.34 -11.36 15.05
C LYS A 39 1.83 -11.57 15.34
N LEU A 40 2.55 -10.49 15.63
CA LEU A 40 3.89 -10.62 16.17
C LEU A 40 3.82 -11.35 17.50
N GLN A 41 4.76 -12.28 17.70
CA GLN A 41 4.90 -12.93 19.01
C GLN A 41 5.27 -11.86 20.05
N PRO A 42 4.61 -11.87 21.22
CA PRO A 42 4.91 -10.92 22.29
C PRO A 42 6.38 -11.09 22.72
N GLY A 43 7.14 -9.99 22.74
CA GLY A 43 8.56 -9.97 23.11
C GLY A 43 9.52 -9.68 21.96
N VAL A 44 9.10 -9.80 20.70
CA VAL A 44 9.95 -9.48 19.53
C VAL A 44 9.79 -8.00 19.16
N LYS A 45 10.54 -7.11 19.84
CA LYS A 45 10.46 -5.65 19.65
C LYS A 45 11.11 -5.14 18.35
N TRP A 46 11.87 -5.97 17.63
CA TRP A 46 12.81 -5.49 16.58
C TRP A 46 12.70 -6.18 15.22
N ALA A 47 11.92 -7.26 15.09
CA ALA A 47 11.71 -7.86 13.77
C ALA A 47 10.69 -7.03 13.00
N SER A 48 11.10 -6.44 11.88
CA SER A 48 10.15 -5.89 10.90
C SER A 48 9.10 -6.96 10.61
N SER A 49 7.85 -6.68 10.98
CA SER A 49 6.76 -7.66 10.87
C SER A 49 6.73 -8.25 9.47
N ASP A 50 6.37 -9.52 9.34
CA ASP A 50 6.18 -10.16 8.03
C ASP A 50 5.32 -9.30 7.09
N LYS A 51 4.32 -8.60 7.64
CA LYS A 51 3.56 -7.55 6.96
C LYS A 51 4.44 -6.48 6.30
N ASN A 52 5.39 -5.88 7.02
CA ASN A 52 6.27 -4.83 6.49
C ASN A 52 7.18 -5.36 5.38
N ARG A 53 7.69 -6.60 5.52
CA ARG A 53 8.47 -7.28 4.46
C ARG A 53 7.62 -7.55 3.22
N LEU A 54 6.37 -7.99 3.39
CA LEU A 54 5.44 -8.18 2.28
C LEU A 54 5.14 -6.85 1.57
N LEU A 55 4.84 -5.79 2.32
CA LEU A 55 4.56 -4.46 1.76
C LEU A 55 5.75 -3.90 0.99
N GLU A 56 6.98 -4.13 1.47
CA GLU A 56 8.20 -3.77 0.74
C GLU A 56 8.32 -4.50 -0.59
N LYS A 57 8.16 -5.83 -0.56
CA LYS A 57 8.23 -6.66 -1.76
C LYS A 57 7.16 -6.26 -2.78
N TRP A 58 5.94 -5.99 -2.34
CA TRP A 58 4.85 -5.55 -3.23
C TRP A 58 5.10 -4.15 -3.78
N SER A 59 5.66 -3.23 -2.97
CA SER A 59 6.07 -1.89 -3.39
C SER A 59 7.08 -1.94 -4.54
N GLN A 60 8.13 -2.75 -4.39
CA GLN A 60 9.13 -2.95 -5.44
C GLN A 60 8.52 -3.57 -6.69
N TYR A 61 7.70 -4.62 -6.53
CA TYR A 61 7.07 -5.30 -7.65
C TYR A 61 6.12 -4.39 -8.45
N LEU A 62 5.23 -3.66 -7.78
CA LEU A 62 4.28 -2.76 -8.44
C LEU A 62 4.98 -1.56 -9.09
N THR A 63 6.02 -1.03 -8.45
CA THR A 63 6.86 0.02 -9.05
C THR A 63 7.54 -0.47 -10.32
N SER A 64 8.00 -1.73 -10.34
CA SER A 64 8.60 -2.35 -11.52
C SER A 64 7.62 -2.59 -12.67
N MET A 65 6.31 -2.60 -12.42
CA MET A 65 5.30 -2.70 -13.48
C MET A 65 5.14 -1.40 -14.30
N GLY A 66 5.80 -0.31 -13.90
CA GLY A 66 6.15 0.77 -14.82
C GLY A 66 5.20 1.97 -14.91
N VAL A 67 4.21 2.10 -14.02
CA VAL A 67 3.26 3.23 -14.08
C VAL A 67 3.66 4.36 -13.14
N ALA A 68 3.87 4.04 -11.87
CA ALA A 68 4.25 5.01 -10.85
C ALA A 68 4.93 4.29 -9.68
N PRO A 69 5.88 4.96 -8.99
CA PRO A 69 6.43 4.43 -7.75
C PRO A 69 5.31 4.30 -6.71
N ARG A 70 5.20 3.11 -6.11
CA ARG A 70 4.26 2.81 -5.03
C ARG A 70 5.00 2.60 -3.75
N THR A 71 4.68 3.36 -2.72
CA THR A 71 5.26 3.17 -1.39
C THR A 71 4.49 2.12 -0.60
N LYS A 72 5.13 1.53 0.41
CA LYS A 72 4.50 0.60 1.37
C LYS A 72 3.21 1.18 1.97
N ALA A 73 3.24 2.46 2.33
CA ALA A 73 2.12 3.16 2.94
C ALA A 73 0.92 3.27 1.98
N GLN A 74 1.17 3.59 0.71
CA GLN A 74 0.11 3.67 -0.31
C GLN A 74 -0.54 2.30 -0.55
N ILE A 75 0.28 1.24 -0.58
CA ILE A 75 -0.22 -0.14 -0.75
C ILE A 75 -1.05 -0.56 0.45
N GLU A 76 -0.55 -0.32 1.66
CA GLU A 76 -1.29 -0.65 2.88
C GLU A 76 -2.63 0.09 2.94
N GLU A 77 -2.63 1.40 2.67
CA GLU A 77 -3.84 2.20 2.63
C GLU A 77 -4.85 1.67 1.60
N LYS A 78 -4.38 1.34 0.39
CA LYS A 78 -5.22 0.78 -0.66
C LYS A 78 -5.88 -0.53 -0.21
N LEU A 79 -5.13 -1.46 0.38
CA LEU A 79 -5.65 -2.72 0.90
C LEU A 79 -6.69 -2.52 2.01
N ARG A 80 -6.42 -1.61 2.97
CA ARG A 80 -7.39 -1.29 4.03
C ARG A 80 -8.70 -0.74 3.45
N ASN A 81 -8.62 0.10 2.42
CA ASN A 81 -9.79 0.67 1.78
C ASN A 81 -10.62 -0.38 1.03
N GLU A 82 -9.97 -1.31 0.32
CA GLU A 82 -10.67 -2.41 -0.35
C GLU A 82 -11.35 -3.35 0.66
N VAL A 83 -10.66 -3.73 1.74
CA VAL A 83 -11.27 -4.56 2.80
C VAL A 83 -12.46 -3.85 3.45
N LYS A 84 -12.33 -2.55 3.76
CA LYS A 84 -13.45 -1.75 4.29
C LYS A 84 -14.62 -1.70 3.31
N ARG A 85 -14.37 -1.52 2.01
CA ARG A 85 -15.39 -1.50 0.96
C ARG A 85 -16.14 -2.84 0.91
N ILE A 86 -15.40 -3.95 0.94
CA ILE A 86 -15.97 -5.31 0.93
C ILE A 86 -16.81 -5.54 2.18
N HIS A 87 -16.31 -5.21 3.38
CA HIS A 87 -17.10 -5.33 4.61
C HIS A 87 -18.37 -4.49 4.60
N ARG A 88 -18.33 -3.27 4.04
CA ARG A 88 -19.54 -2.44 3.89
C ARG A 88 -20.56 -3.09 2.96
N PHE A 89 -20.10 -3.70 1.87
CA PHE A 89 -20.97 -4.42 0.94
C PHE A 89 -21.69 -5.58 1.64
N PHE A 90 -20.96 -6.41 2.38
CA PHE A 90 -21.56 -7.53 3.14
C PHE A 90 -22.42 -7.11 4.34
N LYS A 91 -22.28 -5.89 4.86
CA LYS A 91 -23.08 -5.40 6.01
C LYS A 91 -24.33 -4.63 5.57
N ALA A 92 -24.41 -4.26 4.29
CA ALA A 92 -25.57 -3.58 3.73
C ALA A 92 -26.62 -4.56 3.18
N GLU A 93 -26.32 -5.85 3.20
CA GLU A 93 -27.21 -6.99 2.95
C GLU A 93 -27.69 -7.57 4.29
#